data_AF-A0A075FWU8-F1
#
_entry.id   AF-A0A075FWU8-F1
#
_cell.length_a   1.000
_cell.length_b   1.000
_cell.length_c   1.000
_cell.angle_alpha   90.00
_cell.angle_beta   90.00
_cell.angle_gamma   90.00
#
_symmetry.space_group_name_H-M   'P 1'
#
loop_
_entity.id
_entity.type
_entity.pdbx_description
1 polymer ?
#
loop_
_entity_poly.entity_id
_entity_poly.type
_entity_poly.pdbx_seq_one_letter_code
_entity_poly.pdbx_strand_id
1 'polypeptide(L)'
;MGDLNYRDAAWLGIVVGSMVAVMATFIAIFLSGLDDPEVVGSVRSGTVAGLAAAVVVTTFAYYRLRETSRSGRDLGAIREQEVKRVRAILAMIEERVSSPHGGTWSVEEQVRRDRGVLVVDLHGLDAASAAALADRLLERRSDLGRLKLITGRGEDSRPGSVDPGIRPAVLQRLKVGSPGAEWQVIQKSSSVTLRPMGRAPTPRQWVGRFVVFVVPMTGSMTLAFRDLAGPGMEGQGMTFGAAAGLLMTALLSGYRDRSA
;
A
#
# COMPACT_ATOMS: atom_id res chain seq x y z
N MET A 1 -4.69 -13.37 5.09
CA MET A 1 -3.67 -12.75 5.96
C MET A 1 -4.28 -12.77 7.35
N GLY A 2 -3.64 -13.44 8.31
CA GLY A 2 -4.17 -13.59 9.66
C GLY A 2 -4.33 -12.23 10.31
N ASP A 3 -5.50 -11.99 10.89
CA ASP A 3 -5.78 -10.79 11.66
C ASP A 3 -4.76 -10.72 12.81
N LEU A 4 -3.94 -9.67 12.84
CA LEU A 4 -3.03 -9.41 13.96
C LEU A 4 -3.87 -9.34 15.22
N ASN A 5 -3.64 -10.23 16.18
CA ASN A 5 -4.33 -10.18 17.46
C ASN A 5 -3.58 -9.26 18.43
N TYR A 6 -4.24 -8.81 19.50
CA TYR A 6 -3.60 -8.03 20.57
C TYR A 6 -2.38 -8.76 21.16
N ARG A 7 -2.44 -10.10 21.22
CA ARG A 7 -1.30 -10.92 21.65
C ARG A 7 -0.10 -10.82 20.68
N ASP A 8 -0.35 -10.74 19.38
CA ASP A 8 0.72 -10.63 18.37
C ASP A 8 1.36 -9.24 18.39
N ALA A 9 0.58 -8.20 18.68
CA ALA A 9 1.09 -6.84 18.88
C ALA A 9 2.01 -6.73 20.11
N ALA A 10 1.68 -7.42 21.21
CA ALA A 10 2.57 -7.51 22.37
C ALA A 10 3.87 -8.25 22.05
N TRP A 11 3.78 -9.37 21.33
CA TRP A 11 4.96 -10.12 20.87
C TRP A 11 5.85 -9.30 19.95
N LEU A 12 5.26 -8.54 19.02
CA LEU A 12 6.00 -7.62 18.16
C LEU A 12 6.83 -6.62 18.99
N GLY A 13 6.22 -6.01 20.01
CA GLY A 13 6.91 -5.08 20.90
C GLY A 13 8.07 -5.73 21.66
N ILE A 14 7.86 -6.94 22.19
CA ILE A 14 8.91 -7.70 22.90
C ILE A 14 10.08 -8.02 21.96
N VAL A 15 9.80 -8.54 20.76
CA VAL A 15 10.85 -8.89 19.80
C VAL A 15 11.64 -7.65 19.39
N VAL A 16 10.97 -6.58 18.97
CA VAL A 16 11.65 -5.34 18.55
C VAL A 16 12.42 -4.73 19.72
N GLY A 17 11.84 -4.70 20.92
CA GLY A 17 12.51 -4.21 22.13
C GLY A 17 13.76 -5.01 22.47
N SER A 18 13.72 -6.34 22.34
CA SER A 18 14.88 -7.20 22.58
C SER A 18 16.01 -6.95 21.57
N MET A 19 15.67 -6.76 20.29
CA MET A 19 16.65 -6.40 19.26
C MET A 19 17.31 -5.06 19.56
N VAL A 20 16.53 -4.06 19.95
CA VAL A 20 17.04 -2.74 20.34
C VAL A 20 17.93 -2.84 21.59
N ALA A 21 17.55 -3.67 22.57
CA ALA A 21 18.34 -3.86 23.78
C ALA A 21 19.74 -4.41 23.47
N VAL A 22 19.80 -5.45 22.64
CA VAL A 22 21.06 -6.08 22.22
C VAL A 22 21.90 -5.08 21.44
N MET A 23 21.32 -4.38 20.47
CA MET A 23 22.04 -3.38 19.67
C MET A 23 22.60 -2.24 20.52
N ALA A 24 21.79 -1.66 21.39
CA ALA A 24 22.21 -0.56 22.27
C ALA A 24 23.29 -1.00 23.28
N THR A 25 23.22 -2.25 23.75
CA THR A 25 24.28 -2.83 24.61
C THR A 25 25.60 -2.91 23.86
N PHE A 26 25.60 -3.43 22.63
CA PHE A 26 26.83 -3.50 21.82
C PHE A 26 27.40 -2.13 21.49
N ILE A 27 26.54 -1.17 21.13
CA ILE A 27 26.97 0.21 20.85
C ILE A 27 27.63 0.81 22.09
N ALA A 28 27.04 0.64 23.28
CA ALA A 28 27.62 1.14 24.52
C ALA A 28 29.00 0.49 24.82
N ILE A 29 29.14 -0.82 24.61
CA ILE A 29 30.42 -1.53 24.76
C ILE A 29 31.47 -0.97 23.79
N PHE A 30 31.11 -0.73 22.53
CA PHE A 30 32.05 -0.16 21.55
C PHE A 30 32.45 1.28 21.88
N LEU A 31 31.53 2.07 22.44
CA LEU A 31 31.81 3.45 22.86
C LEU A 31 32.72 3.51 24.10
N SER A 32 32.61 2.56 25.02
CA SER A 32 33.46 2.46 26.21
C SER A 32 34.89 1.98 25.91
N GLY A 33 35.12 1.41 24.72
CA GLY A 33 36.41 0.83 24.34
C GLY A 33 36.52 -0.66 24.72
N LEU A 34 37.18 -1.44 23.86
CA LEU A 34 37.32 -2.89 24.03
C LEU A 34 38.36 -3.30 25.09
N ASP A 35 39.23 -2.37 25.51
CA ASP A 35 40.32 -2.64 26.44
C ASP A 35 39.85 -2.68 27.91
N ASP A 36 38.81 -1.91 28.26
CA ASP A 36 38.13 -1.98 29.57
C ASP A 36 36.62 -1.68 29.41
N PRO A 37 35.83 -2.63 28.86
CA PRO A 37 34.44 -2.38 28.53
C PRO A 37 33.59 -2.30 29.79
N GLU A 38 32.81 -1.21 29.93
CA GLU A 38 31.86 -1.04 31.02
C GLU A 38 30.59 -1.88 30.77
N VAL A 39 30.70 -3.20 30.93
CA VAL A 39 29.67 -4.17 30.54
C VAL A 39 28.36 -3.95 31.31
N VAL A 40 28.43 -3.67 32.62
CA VAL A 40 27.23 -3.50 33.46
C VAL A 40 26.47 -2.23 33.07
N GLY A 41 27.19 -1.12 32.84
CA GLY A 41 26.61 0.13 32.36
C GLY A 41 25.96 -0.04 30.98
N SER A 42 26.63 -0.77 30.09
CA SER A 42 26.16 -1.06 28.74
C SER A 42 24.92 -1.95 28.69
N VAL A 43 24.86 -3.00 29.51
CA VAL A 43 23.67 -3.86 29.61
C VAL A 43 22.50 -3.06 30.18
N ARG A 44 22.75 -2.18 31.16
CA ARG A 44 21.72 -1.32 31.74
C ARG A 44 21.16 -0.33 30.71
N SER A 45 22.02 0.35 29.96
CA SER A 45 21.59 1.28 28.92
C SER A 45 20.82 0.56 27.80
N GLY A 46 21.29 -0.61 27.38
CA GLY A 46 20.59 -1.46 26.43
C GLY A 46 19.22 -1.90 26.92
N THR A 47 19.11 -2.36 28.16
CA THR A 47 17.82 -2.78 28.74
C THR A 47 16.82 -1.62 28.79
N VAL A 48 17.26 -0.42 29.19
CA VAL A 48 16.40 0.78 29.22
C VAL A 48 15.93 1.14 27.80
N ALA A 49 16.84 1.17 26.83
CA ALA A 49 16.50 1.47 25.43
C ALA A 49 15.53 0.43 24.84
N GLY A 50 15.75 -0.85 25.11
CA GLY A 50 14.89 -1.93 24.65
C GLY A 50 13.49 -1.89 25.24
N LEU A 51 13.37 -1.63 26.55
CA LEU A 51 12.07 -1.47 27.21
C LEU A 51 11.31 -0.25 26.66
N ALA A 52 11.99 0.88 26.47
CA ALA A 52 11.38 2.06 25.86
C ALA A 52 10.85 1.76 24.45
N ALA A 53 11.64 1.10 23.62
CA ALA A 53 11.24 0.69 22.27
C ALA A 53 10.05 -0.29 22.30
N ALA A 54 10.06 -1.28 23.19
CA ALA A 54 8.97 -2.24 23.34
C ALA A 54 7.64 -1.54 23.68
N VAL A 55 7.66 -0.59 24.62
CA VAL A 55 6.47 0.18 25.02
C VAL A 55 5.93 1.00 23.86
N VAL A 56 6.80 1.72 23.14
CA VAL A 56 6.40 2.56 21.99
C VAL A 56 5.77 1.72 20.89
N VAL A 57 6.42 0.62 20.50
CA VAL A 57 5.96 -0.27 19.43
C VAL A 57 4.63 -0.93 19.81
N THR A 58 4.51 -1.44 21.03
CA THR A 58 3.27 -2.08 21.51
C THR A 58 2.12 -1.08 21.56
N THR A 59 2.37 0.13 22.05
CA THR A 59 1.35 1.20 22.13
C THR A 59 0.85 1.58 20.73
N PHE A 60 1.76 1.73 19.77
CA PHE A 60 1.39 2.03 18.38
C PHE A 60 0.60 0.87 17.75
N ALA A 61 1.03 -0.37 17.96
CA ALA A 61 0.34 -1.55 17.45
C ALA A 61 -1.08 -1.68 18.04
N TYR A 62 -1.25 -1.43 19.34
CA TYR A 62 -2.57 -1.39 20.00
C TYR A 62 -3.44 -0.25 19.53
N TYR A 63 -2.87 0.95 19.35
CA TYR A 63 -3.60 2.07 18.78
C TYR A 63 -4.15 1.73 17.39
N ARG A 64 -3.30 1.15 16.53
CA ARG A 64 -3.68 0.71 15.18
C ARG A 64 -4.73 -0.41 15.20
N LEU A 65 -4.61 -1.38 16.09
CA LEU A 65 -5.59 -2.45 16.28
C LEU A 65 -6.93 -1.91 16.76
N ARG A 66 -6.91 -0.95 17.69
CA ARG A 66 -8.11 -0.29 18.18
C ARG A 66 -8.77 0.55 17.10
N GLU A 67 -8.01 1.23 16.26
CA GLU A 67 -8.54 1.99 15.12
C GLU A 67 -9.16 1.07 14.07
N THR A 68 -8.52 -0.07 13.80
CA THR A 68 -9.05 -1.11 12.91
C THR A 68 -10.32 -1.76 13.48
N SER A 69 -10.35 -2.02 14.79
CA SER A 69 -11.50 -2.65 15.47
C SER A 69 -12.67 -1.68 15.68
N ARG A 70 -12.40 -0.41 16.04
CA ARG A 70 -13.42 0.66 16.11
C ARG A 70 -14.05 0.96 14.75
N SER A 71 -13.33 0.68 13.66
CA SER A 71 -13.89 0.80 12.33
C SER A 71 -15.12 -0.12 12.14
N GLY A 72 -15.34 -1.13 13.00
CA GLY A 72 -16.55 -1.96 13.00
C GLY A 72 -16.80 -2.63 11.65
N ARG A 73 -15.73 -2.75 10.85
CA ARG A 73 -15.80 -3.14 9.46
C ARG A 73 -15.93 -4.65 9.41
N ASP A 74 -17.16 -5.16 9.42
CA ASP A 74 -17.43 -6.53 9.02
C ASP A 74 -16.91 -6.70 7.58
N LEU A 75 -15.72 -7.26 7.47
CA LEU A 75 -15.03 -7.44 6.20
C LEU A 75 -15.88 -8.28 5.25
N GLY A 76 -16.73 -9.18 5.75
CA GLY A 76 -17.69 -9.93 4.94
C GLY A 76 -18.74 -9.00 4.33
N ALA A 77 -19.45 -8.25 5.16
CA ALA A 77 -20.47 -7.30 4.72
C ALA A 77 -19.91 -6.21 3.79
N ILE A 78 -18.68 -5.73 4.03
CA ILE A 78 -18.03 -4.74 3.15
C ILE A 78 -17.68 -5.34 1.81
N ARG A 79 -17.16 -6.57 1.79
CA ARG A 79 -16.86 -7.27 0.53
C ARG A 79 -18.13 -7.49 -0.28
N GLU A 80 -19.24 -7.85 0.35
CA GLU A 80 -20.53 -7.98 -0.32
C GLU A 80 -21.08 -6.64 -0.81
N GLN A 81 -20.96 -5.59 0.00
CA GLN A 81 -21.33 -4.23 -0.41
C GLN A 81 -20.46 -3.72 -1.57
N GLU A 82 -19.16 -4.01 -1.60
CA GLU A 82 -18.28 -3.68 -2.72
C GLU A 82 -18.74 -4.36 -4.00
N VAL A 83 -19.09 -5.65 -3.95
CA VAL A 83 -19.65 -6.36 -5.11
C VAL A 83 -20.96 -5.71 -5.55
N LYS A 84 -21.90 -5.49 -4.63
CA LYS A 84 -23.19 -4.84 -4.94
C LYS A 84 -23.01 -3.45 -5.55
N ARG A 85 -22.05 -2.65 -5.06
CA ARG A 85 -21.73 -1.33 -5.61
C ARG A 85 -21.17 -1.40 -7.02
N VAL A 86 -20.21 -2.29 -7.27
CA VAL A 86 -19.67 -2.47 -8.63
C VAL A 86 -20.76 -2.96 -9.57
N ARG A 87 -21.61 -3.90 -9.13
CA ARG A 87 -22.76 -4.35 -9.90
C ARG A 87 -23.71 -3.19 -10.22
N ALA A 88 -24.02 -2.33 -9.25
CA ALA A 88 -24.86 -1.15 -9.48
C ALA A 88 -24.23 -0.13 -10.46
N ILE A 89 -22.92 0.09 -10.41
CA ILE A 89 -22.21 0.96 -11.36
C ILE A 89 -22.27 0.39 -12.79
N LEU A 90 -22.21 -0.93 -12.92
CA LEU A 90 -22.17 -1.64 -14.20
C LEU A 90 -23.56 -2.00 -14.76
N ALA A 91 -24.63 -1.91 -13.95
CA ALA A 91 -26.00 -2.19 -14.38
C ALA A 91 -26.43 -1.34 -15.59
N MET A 92 -26.01 -0.08 -15.67
CA MET A 92 -26.28 0.78 -16.85
C MET A 92 -25.61 0.29 -18.14
N ILE A 93 -24.62 -0.59 -18.06
CA ILE A 93 -23.95 -1.19 -19.23
C ILE A 93 -24.66 -2.47 -19.65
N GLU A 94 -25.18 -3.23 -18.70
CA GLU A 94 -26.05 -4.39 -18.96
C GLU A 94 -27.31 -3.99 -19.74
N GLU A 95 -27.95 -2.89 -19.36
CA GLU A 95 -29.11 -2.33 -20.09
C GLU A 95 -28.75 -1.93 -21.54
N ARG A 96 -27.52 -1.45 -21.77
CA ARG A 96 -27.03 -1.06 -23.11
C ARG A 96 -26.76 -2.29 -23.98
N VAL A 97 -26.23 -3.36 -23.39
CA VAL A 97 -25.83 -4.59 -24.10
C VAL A 97 -27.02 -5.52 -24.34
N SER A 98 -28.08 -5.47 -23.51
CA SER A 98 -29.33 -6.24 -23.66
C SER A 98 -30.19 -5.87 -24.89
N SER A 99 -29.62 -5.15 -25.86
CA SER A 99 -30.24 -4.83 -27.14
C SER A 99 -30.39 -6.09 -28.00
N PRO A 100 -31.37 -6.17 -28.93
CA PRO A 100 -31.89 -7.45 -29.47
C PRO A 100 -30.93 -8.31 -30.31
N HIS A 101 -29.68 -7.88 -30.51
CA HIS A 101 -28.74 -8.46 -31.48
C HIS A 101 -27.36 -8.84 -30.91
N GLY A 102 -27.14 -8.93 -29.59
CA GLY A 102 -25.85 -9.39 -29.09
C GLY A 102 -25.76 -9.73 -27.61
N GLY A 103 -25.42 -10.99 -27.30
CA GLY A 103 -24.75 -11.44 -26.07
C GLY A 103 -25.49 -11.32 -24.74
N THR A 104 -25.67 -12.46 -24.06
CA THR A 104 -26.12 -12.57 -22.65
C THR A 104 -25.02 -12.16 -21.65
N TRP A 105 -24.44 -10.96 -21.78
CA TRP A 105 -23.51 -10.47 -20.77
C TRP A 105 -24.29 -9.95 -19.57
N SER A 106 -24.24 -10.67 -18.45
CA SER A 106 -24.90 -10.26 -17.21
C SER A 106 -23.90 -9.78 -16.17
N VAL A 107 -24.26 -8.72 -15.44
CA VAL A 107 -23.41 -8.16 -14.39
C VAL A 107 -23.28 -9.13 -13.21
N GLU A 108 -24.31 -9.95 -12.98
CA GLU A 108 -24.33 -10.92 -11.89
C GLU A 108 -23.30 -12.03 -12.07
N GLU A 109 -23.18 -12.59 -13.28
CA GLU A 109 -22.26 -13.69 -13.57
C GLU A 109 -20.81 -13.18 -13.77
N GLN A 110 -20.67 -12.00 -14.37
CA GLN A 110 -19.38 -11.50 -14.83
C GLN A 110 -18.65 -10.62 -13.80
N VAL A 111 -19.35 -10.18 -12.75
CA VAL A 111 -18.75 -9.50 -11.58
C VAL A 111 -18.67 -10.46 -10.42
N ARG A 112 -17.47 -10.97 -10.16
CA ARG A 112 -17.19 -11.94 -9.10
C ARG A 112 -16.00 -11.52 -8.25
N ARG A 113 -15.95 -12.00 -7.02
CA ARG A 113 -14.77 -11.84 -6.17
C ARG A 113 -13.95 -13.12 -6.20
N ASP A 114 -12.71 -13.02 -6.65
CA ASP A 114 -11.78 -14.15 -6.71
C ASP A 114 -10.57 -13.87 -5.81
N ARG A 115 -10.28 -14.79 -4.88
CA ARG A 115 -9.14 -14.71 -3.94
C ARG A 115 -8.99 -13.34 -3.25
N GLY A 116 -10.11 -12.69 -2.96
CA GLY A 116 -10.15 -11.39 -2.29
C GLY A 116 -10.01 -10.15 -3.19
N VAL A 117 -9.91 -10.31 -4.52
CA VAL A 117 -9.90 -9.23 -5.51
C VAL A 117 -11.19 -9.25 -6.31
N LEU A 118 -11.74 -8.07 -6.62
CA LEU A 118 -12.94 -7.97 -7.43
C LEU A 118 -12.57 -8.08 -8.90
N VAL A 119 -13.19 -9.03 -9.59
CA VAL A 119 -12.91 -9.41 -10.97
C VAL A 119 -14.13 -9.05 -11.81
N VAL A 120 -13.91 -8.30 -12.88
CA VAL A 120 -14.92 -7.99 -13.89
C VAL A 120 -14.47 -8.65 -15.18
N ASP A 121 -15.32 -9.53 -15.68
CA ASP A 121 -15.07 -10.27 -16.89
C ASP A 121 -15.74 -9.59 -18.10
N LEU A 122 -14.96 -9.28 -19.13
CA LEU A 122 -15.42 -8.56 -20.32
C LEU A 122 -15.71 -9.50 -21.50
N HIS A 123 -15.63 -10.82 -21.31
CA HIS A 123 -16.00 -11.80 -22.35
C HIS A 123 -17.48 -11.60 -22.74
N GLY A 124 -17.76 -11.46 -24.04
CA GLY A 124 -19.13 -11.28 -24.54
C GLY A 124 -19.59 -9.83 -24.70
N LEU A 125 -18.76 -8.85 -24.31
CA LEU A 125 -18.94 -7.44 -24.66
C LEU A 125 -18.34 -7.14 -26.03
N ASP A 126 -18.84 -6.10 -26.70
CA ASP A 126 -18.15 -5.48 -27.83
C ASP A 126 -17.08 -4.48 -27.36
N ALA A 127 -16.14 -4.13 -28.24
CA ALA A 127 -15.05 -3.21 -27.92
C ALA A 127 -15.51 -1.82 -27.43
N ALA A 128 -16.64 -1.31 -27.93
CA ALA A 128 -17.17 0.00 -27.54
C ALA A 128 -17.82 -0.05 -26.15
N SER A 129 -18.60 -1.09 -25.85
CA SER A 129 -19.18 -1.31 -24.52
C SER A 129 -18.11 -1.58 -23.46
N ALA A 130 -17.07 -2.35 -23.79
CA ALA A 130 -15.94 -2.58 -22.89
C ALA A 130 -15.14 -1.29 -22.60
N ALA A 131 -14.96 -0.41 -23.60
CA ALA A 131 -14.34 0.90 -23.41
C ALA A 131 -15.21 1.82 -22.53
N ALA A 132 -16.52 1.84 -22.76
CA ALA A 132 -17.46 2.59 -21.93
C ALA A 132 -17.47 2.09 -20.47
N LEU A 133 -17.30 0.78 -20.27
CA LEU A 133 -17.12 0.18 -18.95
C LEU A 133 -15.89 0.70 -18.24
N ALA A 134 -14.75 0.74 -18.93
CA ALA A 134 -13.52 1.28 -18.38
C ALA A 134 -13.67 2.75 -17.96
N ASP A 135 -14.33 3.57 -18.79
CA ASP A 135 -14.59 4.99 -18.48
C ASP A 135 -15.48 5.15 -17.24
N ARG A 136 -16.55 4.35 -17.10
CA ARG A 136 -17.41 4.38 -15.90
C ARG A 136 -16.69 3.98 -14.63
N LEU A 137 -15.80 2.98 -14.71
CA LEU A 137 -14.97 2.61 -13.57
C LEU A 137 -14.02 3.74 -13.18
N LEU A 138 -13.46 4.46 -14.14
CA LEU A 138 -12.59 5.62 -13.88
C LEU A 138 -13.37 6.79 -13.25
N GLU A 139 -14.59 7.06 -13.70
CA GLU A 139 -15.47 8.11 -13.14
C GLU A 139 -15.83 7.85 -11.67
N ARG A 140 -16.08 6.58 -11.30
CA ARG A 140 -16.49 6.17 -9.95
C ARG A 140 -15.34 5.69 -9.07
N ARG A 141 -14.12 6.20 -9.32
CA ARG A 141 -12.89 5.77 -8.62
C ARG A 141 -12.98 5.78 -7.09
N SER A 142 -13.72 6.72 -6.51
CA SER A 142 -13.79 6.93 -5.06
C SER A 142 -14.44 5.76 -4.33
N ASP A 143 -15.26 5.01 -5.06
CA ASP A 143 -16.14 3.98 -4.53
C ASP A 143 -15.59 2.58 -4.80
N LEU A 144 -14.46 2.50 -5.51
CA LEU A 144 -13.87 1.30 -6.07
C LEU A 144 -12.49 1.02 -5.48
N GLY A 145 -12.30 -0.22 -5.02
CA GLY A 145 -11.02 -0.74 -4.56
C GLY A 145 -10.16 -1.31 -5.68
N ARG A 146 -9.38 -2.34 -5.36
CA ARG A 146 -8.57 -3.07 -6.35
C ARG A 146 -9.47 -3.91 -7.27
N LEU A 147 -9.32 -3.71 -8.58
CA LEU A 147 -10.11 -4.38 -9.60
C LEU A 147 -9.21 -5.17 -10.56
N LYS A 148 -9.71 -6.28 -11.09
CA LYS A 148 -9.08 -7.05 -12.15
C LYS A 148 -10.06 -7.18 -13.31
N LEU A 149 -9.73 -6.60 -14.44
CA LEU A 149 -10.49 -6.72 -15.68
C LEU A 149 -9.94 -7.90 -16.49
N ILE A 150 -10.79 -8.83 -16.91
CA ILE A 150 -10.43 -9.89 -17.83
C ILE A 150 -10.78 -9.44 -19.25
N THR A 151 -9.76 -9.13 -20.04
CA THR A 151 -9.89 -8.55 -21.40
C THR A 151 -9.64 -9.58 -22.51
N GLY A 152 -9.27 -10.82 -22.17
CA GLY A 152 -8.72 -11.79 -23.13
C GLY A 152 -7.29 -11.45 -23.57
N ARG A 153 -6.68 -12.34 -24.38
CA ARG A 153 -5.31 -12.14 -24.92
C ARG A 153 -5.28 -11.12 -26.07
N GLY A 154 -6.37 -10.97 -26.81
CA GLY A 154 -6.48 -10.05 -27.95
C GLY A 154 -5.79 -10.56 -29.23
N GLU A 155 -5.41 -11.84 -29.28
CA GLU A 155 -4.62 -12.44 -30.37
C GLU A 155 -5.35 -13.57 -31.11
N ASP A 156 -6.43 -14.11 -30.53
CA ASP A 156 -7.17 -15.26 -31.07
C ASP A 156 -8.56 -14.82 -31.54
N SER A 157 -8.86 -14.94 -32.84
CA SER A 157 -10.18 -14.70 -33.45
C SER A 157 -11.03 -15.97 -33.57
N ARG A 158 -10.77 -16.99 -32.74
CA ARG A 158 -11.46 -18.29 -32.82
C ARG A 158 -12.90 -18.20 -32.30
N PRO A 159 -13.83 -19.04 -32.77
CA PRO A 159 -15.19 -19.11 -32.22
C PRO A 159 -15.13 -19.42 -30.72
N GLY A 160 -15.70 -18.55 -29.87
CA GLY A 160 -15.63 -18.63 -28.40
C GLY A 160 -14.47 -17.83 -27.76
N SER A 161 -13.64 -17.16 -28.56
CA SER A 161 -12.62 -16.21 -28.08
C SER A 161 -13.21 -14.81 -27.91
N VAL A 162 -12.60 -14.02 -27.01
CA VAL A 162 -12.93 -12.60 -26.79
C VAL A 162 -12.64 -11.81 -28.06
N ASP A 163 -13.52 -10.84 -28.39
CA ASP A 163 -13.26 -9.91 -29.48
C ASP A 163 -11.87 -9.26 -29.33
N PRO A 164 -10.95 -9.45 -30.30
CA PRO A 164 -9.59 -8.94 -30.22
C PRO A 164 -9.52 -7.40 -30.07
N GLY A 165 -10.59 -6.68 -30.43
CA GLY A 165 -10.71 -5.23 -30.28
C GLY A 165 -10.89 -4.74 -28.84
N ILE A 166 -11.33 -5.59 -27.90
CA ILE A 166 -11.63 -5.18 -26.51
C ILE A 166 -10.39 -4.72 -25.76
N ARG A 167 -9.31 -5.51 -25.82
CA ARG A 167 -8.07 -5.23 -25.08
C ARG A 167 -7.44 -3.89 -25.49
N PRO A 168 -7.21 -3.58 -26.78
CA PRO A 168 -6.65 -2.28 -27.16
C PRO A 168 -7.57 -1.11 -26.80
N ALA A 169 -8.90 -1.26 -26.98
CA ALA A 169 -9.87 -0.21 -26.64
C ALA A 169 -9.86 0.13 -25.14
N VAL A 170 -9.88 -0.90 -24.28
CA VAL A 170 -9.82 -0.75 -22.82
C VAL A 170 -8.47 -0.17 -22.39
N LEU A 171 -7.35 -0.65 -22.95
CA LEU A 171 -6.03 -0.14 -22.58
C LEU A 171 -5.83 1.32 -23.00
N GLN A 172 -6.34 1.74 -24.15
CA GLN A 172 -6.26 3.14 -24.57
C GLN A 172 -7.02 4.04 -23.59
N ARG A 173 -8.25 3.69 -23.22
CA ARG A 173 -9.05 4.45 -22.25
C ARG A 173 -8.40 4.50 -20.88
N LEU A 174 -7.93 3.35 -20.38
CA LEU A 174 -7.23 3.29 -19.10
C LEU A 174 -5.93 4.10 -19.12
N LYS A 175 -5.14 4.08 -20.20
CA LYS A 175 -3.92 4.91 -20.27
C LYS A 175 -4.23 6.41 -20.22
N VAL A 176 -5.31 6.85 -20.88
CA VAL A 176 -5.71 8.26 -20.91
C VAL A 176 -6.31 8.71 -19.56
N GLY A 177 -7.19 7.90 -18.96
CA GLY A 177 -7.91 8.28 -17.75
C GLY A 177 -7.24 7.90 -16.43
N SER A 178 -6.30 6.95 -16.42
CA SER A 178 -5.63 6.48 -15.20
C SER A 178 -4.80 7.54 -14.46
N PRO A 179 -4.10 8.48 -15.13
CA PRO A 179 -3.39 9.56 -14.43
C PRO A 179 -4.35 10.47 -13.65
N GLY A 180 -5.50 10.82 -14.24
CA GLY A 180 -6.55 11.63 -13.59
C GLY A 180 -7.30 10.85 -12.50
N ALA A 181 -7.49 9.54 -12.67
CA ALA A 181 -8.10 8.67 -11.68
C ALA A 181 -7.13 8.18 -10.58
N GLU A 182 -5.86 8.59 -10.62
CA GLU A 182 -4.81 8.11 -9.70
C GLU A 182 -4.80 6.59 -9.57
N TRP A 183 -4.95 5.88 -10.69
CA TRP A 183 -4.88 4.43 -10.73
C TRP A 183 -3.53 3.98 -11.26
N GLN A 184 -3.10 2.80 -10.82
CA GLN A 184 -1.97 2.08 -11.39
C GLN A 184 -2.52 0.93 -12.24
N VAL A 185 -2.25 1.00 -13.54
CA VAL A 185 -2.65 -0.03 -14.51
C VAL A 185 -1.54 -1.06 -14.63
N ILE A 186 -1.80 -2.29 -14.18
CA ILE A 186 -0.87 -3.42 -14.28
C ILE A 186 -1.38 -4.34 -15.38
N GLN A 187 -0.65 -4.38 -16.49
CA GLN A 187 -1.02 -5.17 -17.67
C GLN A 187 -0.43 -6.58 -17.56
N LYS A 188 -1.28 -7.60 -17.76
CA LYS A 188 -0.86 -9.01 -17.93
C LYS A 188 -1.33 -9.50 -19.31
N SER A 189 -0.95 -10.73 -19.66
CA SER A 189 -1.24 -11.33 -20.96
C SER A 189 -2.74 -11.41 -21.29
N SER A 190 -3.61 -11.72 -20.32
CA SER A 190 -5.07 -11.85 -20.53
C SER A 190 -5.95 -10.98 -19.62
N SER A 191 -5.33 -10.14 -18.79
CA SER A 191 -6.05 -9.34 -17.79
C SER A 191 -5.33 -8.04 -17.47
N VAL A 192 -6.09 -7.03 -17.09
CA VAL A 192 -5.59 -5.74 -16.62
C VAL A 192 -6.00 -5.56 -15.17
N THR A 193 -5.04 -5.40 -14.26
CA THR A 193 -5.32 -5.12 -12.85
C THR A 193 -5.23 -3.62 -12.60
N LEU A 194 -6.31 -3.05 -12.08
CA LEU A 194 -6.40 -1.66 -11.66
C LEU A 194 -6.21 -1.60 -10.16
N ARG A 195 -5.19 -0.85 -9.74
CA ARG A 195 -4.89 -0.63 -8.33
C ARG A 195 -5.05 0.85 -8.03
N PRO A 196 -5.96 1.25 -7.11
CA PRO A 196 -6.02 2.63 -6.69
C PRO A 196 -4.69 3.03 -6.05
N MET A 197 -4.11 4.14 -6.49
CA MET A 197 -3.06 4.78 -5.73
C MET A 197 -3.73 5.35 -4.48
N GLY A 198 -3.16 5.06 -3.31
CA GLY A 198 -3.70 5.54 -2.04
C GLY A 198 -3.93 7.04 -2.03
N ARG A 199 -4.70 7.60 -1.10
CA ARG A 199 -4.93 9.06 -1.06
C ARG A 199 -3.64 9.79 -0.71
N ALA A 200 -3.31 10.84 -1.46
CA ALA A 200 -2.22 11.73 -1.10
C ALA A 200 -2.50 12.37 0.27
N PRO A 201 -1.49 12.52 1.14
CA PRO A 201 -1.67 13.23 2.39
C PRO A 201 -2.10 14.67 2.12
N THR A 202 -3.00 15.21 2.94
CA THR A 202 -3.28 16.64 2.90
C THR A 202 -2.04 17.43 3.31
N PRO A 203 -1.86 18.70 2.87
CA PRO A 203 -0.69 19.50 3.25
C PRO A 203 -0.48 19.56 4.77
N ARG A 204 -1.57 19.65 5.54
CA ARG A 204 -1.54 19.63 7.01
C ARG A 204 -1.03 18.30 7.58
N GLN A 205 -1.46 17.17 7.02
CA GLN A 205 -0.97 15.85 7.42
C GLN A 205 0.49 15.64 7.04
N TRP A 206 0.89 16.12 5.86
CA TRP A 206 2.28 16.06 5.41
C TRP A 206 3.19 16.85 6.36
N VAL A 207 2.83 18.11 6.69
CA VAL A 207 3.60 18.94 7.63
C VAL A 207 3.65 18.28 9.02
N GLY A 208 2.51 17.78 9.52
CA GLY A 208 2.47 17.10 10.82
C GLY A 208 3.40 15.90 10.88
N ARG A 209 3.42 15.05 9.84
CA ARG A 209 4.36 13.92 9.73
C ARG A 209 5.80 14.41 9.65
N PHE A 210 6.07 15.43 8.83
CA PHE A 210 7.40 15.96 8.61
C PHE A 210 8.02 16.48 9.91
N VAL A 211 7.29 17.30 10.67
CA VAL A 211 7.76 17.89 11.93
C VAL A 211 8.07 16.81 12.98
N VAL A 212 7.24 15.76 13.06
CA VAL A 212 7.45 14.66 14.02
C VAL A 212 8.68 13.83 13.67
N PHE A 213 8.92 13.57 12.37
CA PHE A 213 9.99 12.66 11.94
C PHE A 213 11.32 13.32 11.61
N VAL A 214 11.35 14.64 11.35
CA VAL A 214 12.57 15.31 10.87
C VAL A 214 13.71 15.25 11.87
N VAL A 215 13.44 15.55 13.15
CA VAL A 215 14.48 15.56 14.20
C VAL A 215 15.08 14.17 14.40
N PRO A 216 14.30 13.09 14.65
CA PRO A 216 14.89 11.77 14.85
C PRO A 216 15.54 11.20 13.58
N MET A 217 14.99 11.43 12.39
CA MET A 217 15.56 10.90 11.14
C MET A 217 16.83 11.62 10.72
N THR A 218 16.83 12.96 10.73
CA THR A 218 18.03 13.74 10.41
C THR A 218 19.12 13.48 11.44
N GLY A 219 18.79 13.53 12.74
CA GLY A 219 19.79 13.28 13.79
C GLY A 219 20.43 11.90 13.71
N SER A 220 19.61 10.85 13.56
CA SER A 220 20.13 9.47 13.46
C SER A 220 20.98 9.25 12.20
N MET A 221 20.55 9.74 11.03
CA MET A 221 21.36 9.63 9.81
C MET A 221 22.64 10.45 9.86
N THR A 222 22.61 11.66 10.43
CA THR A 222 23.82 12.48 10.61
C THR A 222 24.88 11.73 11.43
N LEU A 223 24.48 11.10 12.55
CA LEU A 223 25.40 10.32 13.38
C LEU A 223 25.86 9.04 12.65
N ALA A 224 24.94 8.29 12.07
CA ALA A 224 25.28 7.04 11.37
C ALA A 224 26.27 7.27 10.21
N PHE A 225 26.09 8.33 9.41
CA PHE A 225 26.99 8.64 8.30
C PHE A 225 28.28 9.33 8.75
N ARG A 226 28.31 10.01 9.91
CA ARG A 226 29.56 10.45 10.53
C ARG A 226 30.43 9.25 10.86
N ASP A 227 29.85 8.27 11.54
CA ASP A 227 30.56 7.06 11.98
C ASP A 227 31.00 6.21 10.79
N LEU A 228 30.17 6.13 9.74
CA LEU A 228 30.52 5.43 8.50
C LEU A 228 31.65 6.10 7.70
N ALA A 229 31.71 7.44 7.72
CA ALA A 229 32.75 8.17 6.99
C ALA A 229 34.15 8.03 7.61
N GLY A 230 34.20 7.78 8.93
CA GLY A 230 35.45 7.57 9.65
C GLY A 230 36.30 8.83 9.86
N PRO A 231 37.47 8.68 10.51
CA PRO A 231 38.32 9.81 10.90
C PRO A 231 38.80 10.61 9.69
N GLY A 232 38.72 11.95 9.76
CA GLY A 232 39.16 12.86 8.69
C GLY A 232 38.08 13.25 7.69
N MET A 233 36.95 12.53 7.64
CA MET A 233 35.81 12.82 6.74
C MET A 233 34.47 12.99 7.47
N GLU A 234 34.51 13.09 8.81
CA GLU A 234 33.34 13.21 9.68
C GLU A 234 32.38 14.32 9.26
N GLY A 235 32.89 15.51 8.90
CA GLY A 235 32.06 16.63 8.44
C GLY A 235 31.30 16.35 7.14
N GLN A 236 31.91 15.63 6.21
CA GLN A 236 31.24 15.20 4.98
C GLN A 236 30.21 14.09 5.25
N GLY A 237 30.52 13.16 6.16
CA GLY A 237 29.56 12.17 6.64
C GLY A 237 28.34 12.79 7.30
N MET A 238 28.54 13.76 8.19
CA MET A 238 27.46 14.47 8.87
C MET A 238 26.55 15.25 7.90
N THR A 239 27.13 15.98 6.94
CA THR A 239 26.37 16.76 5.95
C THR A 239 25.58 15.86 5.02
N PHE A 240 26.17 14.77 4.53
CA PHE A 240 25.47 13.77 3.74
C PHE A 240 24.32 13.13 4.53
N GLY A 241 24.59 12.70 5.78
CA GLY A 241 23.57 12.11 6.64
C GLY A 241 22.42 13.06 6.94
N ALA A 242 22.70 14.34 7.17
CA ALA A 242 21.67 15.34 7.38
C ALA A 242 20.78 15.51 6.14
N ALA A 243 21.38 15.61 4.96
CA ALA A 243 20.66 15.73 3.69
C ALA A 243 19.82 14.48 3.38
N ALA A 244 20.38 13.29 3.59
CA ALA A 244 19.68 12.02 3.44
C ALA A 244 18.48 11.92 4.40
N GLY A 245 18.66 12.35 5.66
CA GLY A 245 17.60 12.35 6.67
C GLY A 245 16.44 13.27 6.32
N LEU A 246 16.75 14.48 5.82
CA LEU A 246 15.74 15.40 5.32
C LEU A 246 14.97 14.82 4.13
N LEU A 247 15.69 14.24 3.16
CA LEU A 247 15.09 13.60 1.98
C LEU A 247 14.15 12.45 2.38
N MET A 248 14.63 11.53 3.22
CA MET A 248 13.84 10.39 3.66
C MET A 248 12.61 10.82 4.46
N THR A 249 12.74 11.84 5.31
CA THR A 249 11.60 12.40 6.04
C THR A 249 10.56 13.00 5.09
N ALA A 250 10.99 13.74 4.06
CA ALA A 250 10.09 14.30 3.05
C ALA A 250 9.34 13.19 2.28
N LEU A 251 10.04 12.13 1.87
CA LEU A 251 9.46 10.98 1.18
C LEU A 251 8.45 10.22 2.06
N LEU A 252 8.80 9.95 3.32
CA LEU A 252 7.93 9.28 4.28
C LEU A 252 6.69 10.11 4.61
N SER A 253 6.85 11.43 4.72
CA SER A 253 5.73 12.35 4.94
C SER A 253 4.77 12.35 3.76
N GLY A 254 5.29 12.12 2.54
CA GLY A 254 4.52 11.94 1.30
C GLY A 254 3.83 10.58 1.16
N TYR A 255 3.94 9.66 2.14
CA TYR A 255 3.35 8.34 2.02
C TYR A 255 1.82 8.41 1.86
N ARG A 256 1.33 7.81 0.78
CA ARG A 256 -0.09 7.80 0.39
C ARG A 256 -0.84 6.73 1.17
N ASP A 257 -1.99 7.10 1.72
CA ASP A 257 -2.81 6.19 2.52
C ASP A 257 -3.56 5.18 1.63
N ARG A 258 -3.28 3.90 1.81
CA ARG A 258 -3.84 2.79 1.00
C ARG A 258 -4.94 2.00 1.74
N SER A 259 -5.41 2.51 2.88
CA SER A 259 -6.38 1.83 3.77
C SER A 259 -7.85 1.91 3.32
N ALA A 260 -8.11 2.51 2.15
CA ALA A 260 -9.46 2.72 1.63
C ALA A 260 -10.12 1.40 1.23
#